data_AF-A0A849ME97-F1
#
_entry.id   AF-A0A849ME97-F1
#
_cell.length_a   1.000
_cell.length_b   1.000
_cell.length_c   1.000
_cell.angle_alpha   90.00
_cell.angle_beta   90.00
_cell.angle_gamma   90.00
#
_symmetry.space_group_name_H-M   'P 1'
#
loop_
_entity.id
_entity.type
_entity.pdbx_description
1 polymer ?
#
loop_
_entity_poly.entity_id
_entity_poly.type
_entity_poly.pdbx_seq_one_letter_code
_entity_poly.pdbx_strand_id
1 'polypeptide(L)' 'MAVITNDELRSVTGINRQSTLEKYLHREGIRYFCGKNGAWTTEALLNASKGLVVIPQADHHEPIL' A
#
# COMPACT_ATOMS: atom_id res chain seq x y z
N MET A 1 11.32 -1.39 5.68
CA MET A 1 10.01 -1.18 5.02
C MET A 1 8.99 -0.80 6.09
N ALA A 2 8.50 0.44 6.08
CA ALA A 2 7.49 0.90 7.05
C ALA A 2 6.07 0.49 6.62
N VAL A 3 5.22 0.17 7.60
CA VAL A 3 3.80 -0.15 7.41
C VAL A 3 2.98 1.11 7.62
N ILE A 4 2.08 1.40 6.68
CA ILE A 4 1.10 2.49 6.81
C ILE A 4 -0.22 1.86 7.26
N THR A 5 -0.63 2.21 8.47
CA THR A 5 -1.85 1.69 9.09
C THR A 5 -3.09 2.33 8.47
N ASN A 6 -4.26 1.80 8.82
CA ASN A 6 -5.53 2.37 8.39
C ASN A 6 -5.70 3.84 8.83
N ASP A 7 -5.31 4.16 10.06
CA ASP A 7 -5.44 5.50 10.61
C ASP A 7 -4.55 6.51 9.86
N GLU A 8 -3.29 6.15 9.61
CA GLU A 8 -2.36 6.95 8.80
C GLU A 8 -2.90 7.16 7.38
N LEU A 9 -3.44 6.11 6.74
CA LEU A 9 -4.07 6.23 5.43
C LEU A 9 -5.24 7.21 5.43
N ARG A 10 -6.07 7.22 6.47
CA ARG A 10 -7.19 8.17 6.60
C ARG A 10 -6.69 9.59 6.80
N SER A 11 -5.67 9.78 7.64
CA SER A 11 -5.06 11.09 7.91
C SER A 11 -4.42 11.68 6.64
N VAL A 12 -3.72 10.87 5.85
CA VAL A 12 -3.07 11.32 4.60
C VAL A 12 -4.08 11.58 3.48
N THR A 13 -5.13 10.75 3.36
CA THR A 13 -6.10 10.86 2.26
C THR A 13 -7.31 11.75 2.59
N GLY A 14 -7.57 12.03 3.86
CA GLY A 14 -8.79 12.67 4.35
C GLY A 14 -10.05 11.80 4.24
N ILE A 15 -9.91 10.52 3.85
CA ILE A 15 -11.05 9.63 3.61
C ILE A 15 -11.38 8.86 4.88
N ASN A 16 -12.52 9.15 5.51
CA ASN A 16 -12.91 8.47 6.76
C ASN A 16 -13.73 7.19 6.57
N ARG A 17 -14.32 6.97 5.39
CA ARG A 17 -15.13 5.76 5.12
C ARG A 17 -14.26 4.65 4.55
N GLN A 18 -14.23 3.49 5.22
CA GLN A 18 -13.38 2.36 4.84
C GLN A 18 -13.57 1.94 3.38
N SER A 19 -14.81 1.76 2.92
CA SER A 19 -15.08 1.36 1.54
C SER A 19 -14.66 2.42 0.51
N THR A 20 -14.64 3.70 0.89
CA THR A 20 -14.14 4.77 0.01
C THR A 20 -12.61 4.74 -0.04
N LEU A 21 -11.97 4.46 1.10
CA LEU A 21 -10.52 4.33 1.18
C LEU A 21 -10.03 3.17 0.33
N GLU A 22 -10.68 2.00 0.43
CA GLU A 22 -10.35 0.82 -0.39
C GLU A 22 -10.52 1.10 -1.89
N LYS A 23 -11.62 1.77 -2.29
CA LYS A 23 -11.83 2.20 -3.68
C LYS A 23 -10.76 3.17 -4.15
N TYR A 24 -10.34 4.11 -3.30
CA TYR A 24 -9.27 5.05 -3.61
C TYR A 24 -7.95 4.32 -3.82
N LEU A 25 -7.56 3.43 -2.90
CA LEU A 25 -6.34 2.62 -2.99
C LEU A 25 -6.34 1.77 -4.27
N HIS A 26 -7.46 1.12 -4.58
CA HIS A 26 -7.61 0.34 -5.79
C HIS A 26 -7.49 1.20 -7.06
N ARG A 27 -8.15 2.36 -7.09
CA ARG A 27 -8.11 3.30 -8.22
C ARG A 27 -6.71 3.84 -8.48
N GLU A 28 -5.93 4.07 -7.43
CA GLU A 28 -4.52 4.52 -7.51
C GLU A 28 -3.55 3.37 -7.81
N GLY A 29 -4.03 2.12 -7.94
CA GLY A 29 -3.17 0.95 -8.16
C GLY A 29 -2.32 0.57 -6.94
N ILE A 30 -2.66 1.06 -5.75
CA ILE A 30 -1.96 0.73 -4.51
C ILE A 30 -2.43 -0.64 -4.03
N ARG A 31 -1.51 -1.60 -3.92
CA ARG A 31 -1.80 -2.86 -3.24
C ARG A 31 -1.98 -2.62 -1.74
N TYR A 32 -3.03 -3.20 -1.17
CA TYR A 32 -3.34 -3.09 0.26
C TYR A 32 -3.79 -4.44 0.81
N PHE A 33 -3.68 -4.59 2.12
CA PHE A 33 -4.10 -5.76 2.85
C PHE A 33 -5.20 -5.36 3.83
N CYS A 34 -6.27 -6.15 3.92
CA CYS A 34 -7.32 -5.94 4.90
C CYS A 34 -7.06 -6.79 6.13
N GLY A 35 -6.89 -6.14 7.28
CA GLY A 35 -6.77 -6.78 8.58
C GLY A 35 -7.91 -6.41 9.52
N LYS A 36 -7.81 -6.85 10.78
CA LYS A 36 -8.78 -6.54 11.85
C LYS A 36 -9.07 -5.04 12.01
N ASN A 37 -8.07 -4.20 11.75
CA ASN A 37 -8.15 -2.74 11.89
C ASN A 37 -8.38 -2.01 10.56
N GLY A 38 -8.83 -2.73 9.52
CA GLY A 38 -9.05 -2.18 8.18
C GLY A 38 -7.86 -2.35 7.25
N ALA A 39 -7.92 -1.67 6.10
CA ALA A 39 -6.90 -1.67 5.08
C ALA A 39 -5.60 -1.03 5.59
N TRP A 40 -4.48 -1.68 5.33
CA TRP A 40 -3.13 -1.18 5.56
C TRP A 40 -2.26 -1.51 4.34
N THR A 41 -1.16 -0.78 4.17
CA THR A 41 -0.20 -0.99 3.08
C THR A 41 1.21 -0.74 3.58
N THR A 42 2.20 -0.75 2.70
CA THR A 42 3.57 -0.33 3.02
C THR A 42 3.87 1.00 2.37
N GLU A 43 4.75 1.77 2.99
CA GLU A 43 5.19 3.07 2.47
C GLU A 43 5.77 2.94 1.06
N ALA A 44 6.46 1.83 0.77
CA ALA A 44 7.00 1.53 -0.56
C ALA A 44 5.91 1.41 -1.64
N LEU A 45 4.80 0.74 -1.35
CA LEU A 45 3.68 0.59 -2.28
C LEU A 45 2.97 1.94 -2.49
N LEU A 46 2.82 2.72 -1.42
CA LEU A 46 2.24 4.06 -1.51
C LEU A 46 3.14 4.99 -2.35
N ASN A 47 4.44 5.00 -2.11
CA ASN A 47 5.39 5.83 -2.86
C ASN A 47 5.51 5.40 -4.32
N ALA A 48 5.44 4.10 -4.60
CA ALA A 48 5.41 3.58 -5.96
C ALA A 48 4.19 4.09 -6.74
N SER A 49 3.00 4.12 -6.13
CA SER A 49 1.78 4.65 -6.78
C SER A 49 1.87 6.14 -7.12
N LYS A 50 2.63 6.91 -6.32
CA LYS A 50 2.88 8.34 -6.55
C LYS A 50 3.96 8.59 -7.61
N GLY A 51 4.52 7.53 -8.20
CA GLY A 51 5.66 7.63 -9.13
C GLY A 51 6.96 8.08 -8.46
N LEU A 52 7.03 8.05 -7.12
CA LEU A 52 8.16 8.56 -6.33
C LEU A 52 9.25 7.53 -6.09
N VAL A 53 8.96 6.23 -6.26
CA VAL A 53 9.92 5.15 -5.98
C VAL A 53 9.88 4.09 -7.08
N VAL A 54 11.06 3.82 -7.66
CA VAL A 54 11.37 2.62 -8.43
C VAL A 54 11.34 1.44 -7.46
N ILE A 55 10.35 0.56 -7.58
CA ILE A 55 10.31 -0.69 -6.82
C ILE A 55 11.44 -1.56 -7.39
N PRO A 56 12.48 -1.92 -6.63
CA PRO A 56 13.39 -2.96 -7.09
C PRO A 56 12.55 -4.24 -7.23
N GLN A 57 12.44 -4.74 -8.45
CA GLN A 57 11.83 -6.01 -8.76
C GLN A 57 12.50 -7.06 -7.87
N ALA A 58 11.72 -7.81 -7.09
CA ALA A 58 12.27 -8.86 -6.23
C ALA A 58 13.09 -9.81 -7.10
N ASP A 59 14.40 -9.83 -6.82
CA ASP A 59 15.38 -10.69 -7.47
C ASP A 59 14.87 -12.13 -7.38
N HIS A 60 14.70 -12.75 -8.54
CA HIS A 60 14.24 -14.12 -8.67
C HIS A 60 15.35 -14.99 -8.09
N HIS A 61 15.22 -15.44 -6.84
CA HIS A 61 16.16 -16.39 -6.26
C HIS A 61 15.97 -17.73 -6.98
N GLU A 62 16.76 -17.93 -8.03
CA GLU A 62 16.94 -19.23 -8.66
C GLU A 62 17.42 -20.22 -7.59
N PRO A 63 16.77 -21.39 -7.44
CA PRO A 63 17.27 -22.40 -6.53
C PRO A 63 18.59 -22.91 -7.10
N ILE A 64 19.68 -22.63 -6.39
CA ILE A 64 20.97 -23.30 -6.59
C ILE A 64 20.78 -24.81 -6.40
N LEU A 65 20.94 -25.55 -7.49
CA LEU A 65 20.97 -27.02 -7.55
C LEU A 65 22.31 -27.55 -7.05
#